data_AF-A0A1S3BM86-F1
#
_entry.id   AF-A0A1S3BM86-F1
#
_cell.length_a   1.000
_cell.length_b   1.000
_cell.length_c   1.000
_cell.angle_alpha   90.00
_cell.angle_beta   90.00
_cell.angle_gamma   90.00
#
_symmetry.space_group_name_H-M   'P 1'
#
loop_
_entity.id
_entity.type
_entity.pdbx_description
1 polymer ?
#
loop_
_entity_poly.entity_id
_entity_poly.type
_entity_poly.pdbx_seq_one_letter_code
_entity_poly.pdbx_strand_id
1 'polypeptide(L)'
;MDKPQFQTLKSTTTSRQKTLILNALHKSSLHRRRSRRRVPTSRIIADKIHRNHPVFTYEEADEKEAVERKIRALQSIVPGGESLGVDKLFEQTAEYIMNLQHQVKAMRALSSFFESLEKEKSECGG
;
A
#
# COMPACT_ATOMS: atom_id res chain seq x y z
N MET A 1 -19.79 -33.00 29.69
CA MET A 1 -18.96 -33.59 28.62
C MET A 1 -19.88 -33.69 27.43
N ASP A 2 -19.92 -32.66 26.59
CA ASP A 2 -20.87 -32.63 25.46
C ASP A 2 -20.13 -32.09 24.23
N LYS A 3 -19.90 -33.00 23.27
CA LYS A 3 -19.33 -32.70 21.96
C LYS A 3 -20.48 -32.40 20.99
N PRO A 4 -20.46 -31.29 20.25
CA PRO A 4 -21.36 -31.14 19.11
C PRO A 4 -20.82 -31.92 17.89
N GLN A 5 -21.75 -32.61 17.23
CA GLN A 5 -21.58 -33.47 16.05
C GLN A 5 -21.42 -32.64 14.77
N PHE A 6 -20.54 -33.08 13.88
CA PHE A 6 -20.35 -32.52 12.54
C PHE A 6 -21.47 -32.95 11.59
N GLN A 7 -21.88 -32.06 10.67
CA GLN A 7 -22.62 -32.45 9.48
C GLN A 7 -21.90 -31.91 8.24
N THR A 8 -21.43 -32.82 7.39
CA THR A 8 -20.82 -32.51 6.10
C THR A 8 -21.86 -32.74 5.02
N LEU A 9 -22.12 -31.71 4.22
CA LEU A 9 -22.93 -31.82 3.00
C LEU A 9 -22.00 -31.82 1.80
N LYS A 10 -21.94 -32.96 1.10
CA LYS A 10 -21.35 -33.11 -0.21
C LYS A 10 -22.48 -33.05 -1.24
N SER A 11 -22.31 -32.27 -2.30
CA SER A 11 -23.13 -32.38 -3.51
C SER A 11 -22.26 -32.30 -4.76
N THR A 12 -22.29 -33.41 -5.47
CA THR A 12 -21.93 -33.65 -6.88
C THR A 12 -22.81 -32.74 -7.79
N THR A 13 -22.55 -32.44 -9.08
CA THR A 13 -22.26 -33.31 -10.23
C THR A 13 -22.11 -32.42 -11.50
N THR A 14 -21.26 -32.88 -12.43
CA THR A 14 -20.99 -32.45 -13.81
C THR A 14 -22.21 -32.29 -14.73
N SER A 15 -22.22 -31.32 -15.68
CA SER A 15 -22.82 -31.54 -17.03
C SER A 15 -22.37 -30.52 -18.09
N ARG A 16 -22.38 -30.99 -19.35
CA ARG A 16 -21.70 -30.52 -20.57
C ARG A 16 -22.54 -29.58 -21.45
N GLN A 17 -21.86 -28.92 -22.40
CA GLN A 17 -22.17 -28.71 -23.85
C GLN A 17 -21.93 -27.24 -24.28
N LYS A 18 -20.86 -26.94 -25.04
CA LYS A 18 -20.69 -27.03 -26.51
C LYS A 18 -21.65 -26.16 -27.31
N THR A 19 -21.16 -25.01 -27.80
CA THR A 19 -21.73 -24.33 -28.97
C THR A 19 -20.62 -24.07 -29.99
N LEU A 20 -20.74 -24.72 -31.15
CA LEU A 20 -19.87 -24.54 -32.31
C LEU A 20 -20.47 -23.42 -33.18
N ILE A 21 -19.70 -22.37 -33.44
CA ILE A 21 -20.08 -21.34 -34.42
C ILE A 21 -19.76 -21.89 -35.82
N LEU A 22 -20.79 -22.31 -36.53
CA LEU A 22 -20.77 -22.50 -37.98
C LEU A 22 -21.32 -21.25 -38.64
N ASN A 23 -20.61 -20.73 -39.65
CA ASN A 23 -21.14 -20.24 -40.95
C ASN A 23 -20.02 -19.52 -41.72
N ALA A 24 -19.20 -20.29 -42.43
CA ALA A 24 -18.30 -19.76 -43.46
C ALA A 24 -18.92 -20.05 -44.84
N LEU A 25 -19.62 -19.05 -45.39
CA LEU A 25 -20.09 -19.08 -46.77
C LEU A 25 -19.11 -18.30 -47.65
N HIS A 26 -18.43 -19.09 -48.46
CA HIS A 26 -17.45 -18.74 -49.48
C HIS A 26 -18.12 -17.97 -50.64
N LYS A 27 -17.57 -16.80 -51.01
CA LYS A 27 -17.72 -16.25 -52.36
C LYS A 27 -16.38 -15.74 -52.87
N SER A 28 -15.94 -16.39 -53.93
CA SER A 28 -14.72 -16.20 -54.70
C SER A 28 -14.89 -15.12 -55.77
N SER A 29 -13.85 -14.31 -56.00
CA SER A 29 -13.52 -13.75 -57.34
C SER A 29 -12.16 -13.02 -57.37
N LEU A 30 -11.12 -13.79 -57.70
CA LEU A 30 -9.97 -13.51 -58.59
C LEU A 30 -9.34 -12.08 -58.70
N HIS A 31 -8.09 -12.01 -58.25
CA HIS A 31 -6.88 -11.41 -58.86
C HIS A 31 -6.99 -10.14 -59.74
N ARG A 32 -6.37 -9.04 -59.28
CA ARG A 32 -5.47 -8.24 -60.15
C ARG A 32 -4.42 -7.46 -59.35
N ARG A 33 -3.17 -7.91 -59.44
CA ARG A 33 -1.98 -7.12 -59.07
C ARG A 33 -1.84 -5.93 -60.02
N ARG A 34 -1.77 -4.70 -59.48
CA ARG A 34 -1.03 -3.59 -60.09
C ARG A 34 -0.41 -2.73 -58.99
N SER A 35 0.85 -3.05 -58.69
CA SER A 35 1.78 -2.11 -58.09
C SER A 35 1.99 -0.94 -59.05
N ARG A 36 1.71 0.31 -58.63
CA ARG A 36 2.51 1.49 -58.99
C ARG A 36 2.04 2.76 -58.28
N ARG A 37 3.05 3.42 -57.69
CA ARG A 37 3.24 4.85 -57.41
C ARG A 37 2.70 5.42 -56.10
N ARG A 38 3.69 5.64 -55.22
CA ARG A 38 3.74 6.59 -54.11
C ARG A 38 3.20 7.96 -54.52
N VAL A 39 2.45 8.60 -53.63
CA VAL A 39 2.15 10.03 -53.66
C VAL A 39 2.79 10.65 -52.42
N PRO A 40 3.79 11.54 -52.56
CA PRO A 40 4.10 12.51 -51.53
C PRO A 40 3.66 13.91 -51.97
N THR A 41 3.71 14.84 -51.02
CA THR A 41 3.52 16.31 -51.14
C THR A 41 2.05 16.71 -51.03
N SER A 42 1.61 17.54 -50.08
CA SER A 42 2.25 18.71 -49.49
C SER A 42 1.71 19.00 -48.07
N ARG A 43 2.55 19.68 -47.28
CA ARG A 43 2.27 20.18 -45.94
C ARG A 43 1.17 21.24 -45.96
N ILE A 44 0.17 21.13 -45.09
CA ILE A 44 -0.51 22.31 -44.51
C ILE A 44 -0.50 22.14 -42.99
N ILE A 45 -0.20 23.26 -42.35
CA ILE A 45 0.25 23.50 -40.99
C ILE A 45 -0.94 23.60 -40.03
N ALA A 46 -0.68 23.26 -38.75
CA ALA A 46 -1.42 23.60 -37.53
C ALA A 46 -2.77 22.86 -37.33
N ASP A 47 -3.06 22.27 -36.17
CA ASP A 47 -2.84 22.83 -34.84
C ASP A 47 -2.10 21.91 -33.86
N LYS A 48 -1.05 22.50 -33.28
CA LYS A 48 -0.44 22.07 -32.03
C LYS A 48 -1.38 22.46 -30.88
N ILE A 49 -2.37 21.64 -30.56
CA ILE A 49 -2.88 21.63 -29.19
C ILE A 49 -1.95 20.72 -28.41
N HIS A 50 -0.80 21.28 -27.99
CA HIS A 50 -0.16 20.78 -26.77
C HIS A 50 -1.17 21.03 -25.66
N ARG A 51 -2.07 20.08 -25.44
CA ARG A 51 -2.72 19.94 -24.15
C ARG A 51 -1.55 19.85 -23.18
N ASN A 52 -1.35 20.89 -22.37
CA ASN A 52 -0.50 20.83 -21.20
C ASN A 52 -1.14 19.78 -20.28
N HIS A 53 -0.95 18.50 -20.60
CA HIS A 53 -1.16 17.43 -19.65
C HIS A 53 0.01 17.57 -18.69
N PRO A 54 -0.22 17.87 -17.41
CA PRO A 54 0.87 17.80 -16.44
C PRO A 54 1.42 16.38 -16.56
N VAL A 55 2.68 16.26 -16.94
CA VAL A 55 3.39 14.97 -16.94
C VAL A 55 3.54 14.65 -15.46
N PHE A 56 2.53 13.97 -14.90
CA PHE A 56 2.62 13.35 -13.60
C PHE A 56 3.67 12.26 -13.76
N THR A 57 4.90 12.54 -13.34
CA THR A 57 5.95 11.54 -13.33
C THR A 57 5.52 10.48 -12.31
N TYR A 58 5.54 9.21 -12.72
CA TYR A 58 5.16 8.10 -11.84
C TYR A 58 5.98 8.05 -10.54
N GLU A 59 7.18 8.64 -10.55
CA GLU A 59 8.05 8.82 -9.39
C GLU A 59 7.42 9.70 -8.29
N GLU A 60 6.81 10.84 -8.64
CA GLU A 60 6.27 11.80 -7.65
C GLU A 60 5.00 11.26 -6.97
N ALA A 61 4.25 10.42 -7.68
CA ALA A 61 3.09 9.71 -7.13
C ALA A 61 3.48 8.75 -6.00
N ASP A 62 4.56 8.00 -6.19
CA ASP A 62 5.02 6.97 -5.25
C ASP A 62 5.62 7.61 -3.99
N GLU A 63 6.32 8.74 -4.13
CA GLU A 63 6.81 9.53 -2.99
C GLU A 63 5.67 10.02 -2.09
N LYS A 64 4.61 10.57 -2.69
CA LYS A 64 3.44 11.03 -1.94
C LYS A 64 2.73 9.88 -1.22
N GLU A 65 2.55 8.74 -1.89
CA GLU A 65 1.96 7.55 -1.26
C GLU A 65 2.83 7.03 -0.11
N ALA A 66 4.15 7.01 -0.28
CA ALA A 66 5.08 6.62 0.78
C ALA A 66 5.00 7.55 2.00
N VAL A 67 4.87 8.86 1.79
CA VAL A 67 4.69 9.83 2.88
C VAL A 67 3.35 9.61 3.60
N GLU A 68 2.26 9.38 2.88
CA GLU A 68 0.95 9.09 3.48
C GLU A 68 0.98 7.81 4.33
N ARG A 69 1.66 6.75 3.85
CA ARG A 69 1.85 5.52 4.64
C ARG A 69 2.61 5.79 5.94
N LYS A 70 3.66 6.63 5.90
CA LYS A 70 4.42 7.03 7.09
C LYS A 70 3.58 7.86 8.07
N ILE A 71 2.78 8.80 7.56
CA ILE A 71 1.87 9.60 8.39
C ILE A 71 0.85 8.69 9.09
N ARG A 72 0.23 7.75 8.38
CA ARG A 72 -0.72 6.79 8.97
C ARG A 72 -0.06 5.92 10.04
N ALA A 73 1.16 5.45 9.80
CA ALA A 73 1.92 4.69 10.79
C ALA A 73 2.26 5.54 12.03
N LEU A 74 2.54 6.82 11.86
CA LEU A 74 2.79 7.73 12.98
C LEU A 74 1.51 8.00 13.78
N GLN A 75 0.37 8.21 13.10
CA GLN A 75 -0.93 8.43 13.74
C GLN A 75 -1.38 7.25 14.61
N SER A 76 -1.05 6.01 14.23
CA SER A 76 -1.45 4.81 14.99
C SER A 76 -0.62 4.57 16.25
N ILE A 77 0.61 5.09 16.32
CA ILE A 77 1.49 4.91 17.50
C ILE A 77 1.42 6.10 18.46
N VAL A 78 1.05 7.28 17.98
CA VAL A 78 0.93 8.49 18.80
C VAL A 78 -0.44 8.50 19.49
N PRO A 79 -0.52 8.64 20.83
CA PRO A 79 -1.78 8.71 21.54
C PRO A 79 -2.67 9.85 20.99
N GLY A 80 -3.88 9.50 20.54
CA GLY A 80 -4.83 10.43 19.92
C GLY A 80 -4.51 10.82 18.47
N GLY A 81 -3.44 10.27 17.88
CA GLY A 81 -2.90 10.65 16.58
C GLY A 81 -3.84 10.47 15.39
N GLU A 82 -4.74 9.48 15.43
CA GLU A 82 -5.73 9.20 14.37
C GLU A 82 -6.68 10.39 14.09
N SER A 83 -6.87 11.26 15.09
CA SER A 83 -7.73 12.45 14.99
C SER A 83 -6.96 13.74 14.64
N LEU A 84 -5.63 13.67 14.51
CA LEU A 84 -4.77 14.84 14.32
C LEU A 84 -4.37 15.04 12.85
N GLY A 85 -4.38 16.31 12.42
CA GLY A 85 -3.70 16.75 11.19
C GLY A 85 -2.18 16.76 11.36
N VAL A 86 -1.44 16.86 10.25
CA VAL A 86 0.02 16.66 10.19
C VAL A 86 0.81 17.55 11.16
N ASP A 87 0.51 18.85 11.23
CA ASP A 87 1.27 19.77 12.10
C ASP A 87 1.14 19.41 13.58
N LYS A 88 -0.11 19.19 14.04
CA LYS A 88 -0.39 18.77 15.42
C LYS A 88 0.12 17.36 15.71
N LEU A 89 0.12 16.48 14.71
CA LEU A 89 0.66 15.15 14.86
C LEU A 89 2.15 15.21 15.21
N PHE A 90 2.93 16.07 14.55
CA PHE A 90 4.35 16.21 14.86
C PHE A 90 4.61 16.84 16.23
N GLU A 91 3.83 17.84 16.62
CA GLU A 91 3.90 18.43 17.97
C GLU A 91 3.60 17.37 19.05
N GLN A 92 2.48 16.66 18.92
CA GLN A 92 2.10 15.57 19.83
C GLN A 92 3.13 14.44 19.83
N THR A 93 3.75 14.15 18.68
CA THR A 93 4.82 13.15 18.57
C THR A 93 6.04 13.57 19.38
N ALA A 94 6.45 14.84 19.30
CA ALA A 94 7.59 15.34 20.06
C ALA A 94 7.35 15.21 21.57
N GLU A 95 6.17 15.62 22.03
CA GLU A 95 5.77 15.44 23.43
C GLU A 95 5.76 13.97 23.85
N TYR A 96 5.19 13.09 23.01
CA TYR A 96 5.11 11.67 23.32
C TYR A 96 6.49 11.01 23.43
N ILE A 97 7.42 11.34 22.52
CA ILE A 97 8.81 10.86 22.59
C ILE A 97 9.47 11.33 23.90
N MET A 98 9.33 12.61 24.26
CA MET A 98 9.88 13.12 25.52
C MET A 98 9.30 12.39 26.73
N ASN A 99 7.99 12.16 26.75
CA ASN A 99 7.34 11.43 27.84
C ASN A 99 7.85 10.00 27.97
N LEU A 100 7.99 9.28 26.86
CA LEU A 100 8.57 7.94 26.86
C LEU A 100 10.02 7.94 27.38
N GLN A 101 10.83 8.92 26.95
CA GLN A 101 12.20 9.06 27.45
C GLN A 101 12.25 9.32 28.96
N HIS A 102 11.37 10.18 29.49
CA HIS A 102 11.28 10.45 30.93
C HIS A 102 10.86 9.20 31.72
N GLN A 103 9.87 8.44 31.22
CA GLN A 103 9.45 7.19 31.84
C GLN A 103 10.61 6.18 31.93
N VAL A 104 11.33 5.97 30.83
CA VAL A 104 12.48 5.06 30.82
C VAL A 104 13.59 5.53 31.76
N LYS A 105 13.89 6.84 31.81
CA LYS A 105 14.88 7.41 32.74
C LYS A 105 14.48 7.19 34.19
N ALA A 106 13.21 7.44 34.54
CA ALA A 106 12.70 7.23 35.90
C ALA A 106 12.77 5.76 36.31
N MET A 107 12.35 4.84 35.44
CA MET A 107 12.41 3.39 35.71
C MET A 107 13.86 2.92 35.92
N ARG A 108 14.80 3.42 35.12
CA ARG A 108 16.24 3.12 35.30
C ARG A 108 16.77 3.64 36.63
N ALA A 109 16.43 4.88 37.00
CA ALA A 109 16.85 5.46 38.28
C ALA A 109 16.31 4.65 39.47
N LEU A 110 15.03 4.26 39.43
CA LEU A 110 14.42 3.39 40.44
C LEU A 110 15.09 2.01 40.49
N SER A 111 15.35 1.41 39.33
CA SER A 111 16.04 0.12 39.25
C SER A 111 17.44 0.18 39.87
N SER A 112 18.23 1.21 39.54
CA SER A 112 19.56 1.40 40.12
C SER A 112 19.53 1.68 41.62
N PHE A 113 18.49 2.39 42.09
CA PHE A 113 18.28 2.62 43.51
C PHE A 113 18.03 1.29 44.25
N PHE A 114 17.12 0.45 43.77
CA PHE A 114 16.86 -0.86 44.39
C PHE A 114 18.09 -1.78 44.36
N GLU A 115 18.83 -1.81 43.26
CA GLU A 115 20.09 -2.57 43.17
C GLU A 115 21.13 -2.10 44.22
N SER A 116 21.16 -0.81 44.52
CA SER A 116 22.05 -0.24 45.53
C SER A 116 21.63 -0.64 46.95
N LEU A 117 20.32 -0.67 47.24
CA LEU A 117 19.80 -1.13 48.54
C LEU A 117 20.08 -2.61 48.80
N GLU A 118 20.01 -3.45 47.76
CA GLU A 118 20.31 -4.88 47.88
C GLU A 118 21.78 -5.13 48.23
N LYS A 119 22.71 -4.34 47.66
CA LYS A 119 24.13 -4.41 47.97
C LYS A 119 24.40 -4.01 49.42
N GLU A 120 23.83 -2.91 49.89
CA GLU A 120 23.97 -2.45 51.28
C GLU A 120 23.49 -3.49 52.30
N LYS A 121 22.37 -4.16 52.05
CA LYS A 121 21.83 -5.21 52.93
C LYS A 121 22.72 -6.46 53.00
N SER A 122 23.49 -6.74 51.95
CA SER A 122 24.42 -7.88 51.92
C SER A 122 25.77 -7.60 52.60
N GLU A 123 26.11 -6.33 52.83
CA GLU A 123 27.41 -5.92 53.39
C GLU A 123 27.43 -5.81 54.93
N CYS A 124 26.28 -5.72 55.60
CA CYS A 124 26.19 -5.57 57.07
C CYS A 124 25.94 -6.88 57.86
N GLY A 125 26.22 -8.05 57.26
CA GLY A 125 26.02 -9.37 57.87
C GLY A 125 27.30 -10.13 58.26
N GLY A 126 28.34 -9.42 58.71
CA GLY A 126 29.60 -10.01 59.19
C GLY A 126 29.60 -10.35 60.67
#